data_AF-A0A925DS31-F1
#
_entry.id   AF-A0A925DS31-F1
#
_cell.length_a   1.000
_cell.length_b   1.000
_cell.length_c   1.000
_cell.angle_alpha   90.00
_cell.angle_beta   90.00
_cell.angle_gamma   90.00
#
_symmetry.space_group_name_H-M   'P 1'
#
loop_
_entity.id
_entity.type
_entity.pdbx_description
1 polymer ?
#
loop_
_entity_poly.entity_id
_entity_poly.type
_entity_poly.pdbx_seq_one_letter_code
_entity_poly.pdbx_strand_id
1 'polypeptide(L)'
;MRILLKEQITLEQLKDRIAQQFPDCQLSFRTKNLLIVKKSKTAAAMVMVGKQKVTVNEGFPSVGGQLVFVACILLLGILIPMIVYFSAFFPAQKKIRNEVADFVKQEYGQASTGSA
;
A
#
# COMPACT_ATOMS: atom_id res chain seq x y z
N MET A 1 16.26 8.73 10.55
CA MET A 1 17.29 9.27 11.47
C MET A 1 16.66 9.74 12.78
N ARG A 2 17.25 9.41 13.93
CA ARG A 2 16.78 9.85 15.27
C ARG A 2 17.78 10.85 15.86
N ILE A 3 17.27 11.95 16.39
CA ILE A 3 18.05 13.06 16.97
C ILE A 3 17.56 13.28 18.40
N LEU A 4 18.47 13.27 19.38
CA LEU A 4 18.16 13.60 20.77
C LEU A 4 18.22 15.11 20.95
N LEU A 5 17.24 15.66 21.66
CA LEU A 5 17.16 17.09 21.91
C LEU A 5 17.71 17.42 23.30
N LYS A 6 18.48 18.50 23.40
CA LYS A 6 18.91 19.07 24.68
C LYS A 6 17.78 19.79 25.41
N GLU A 7 16.87 20.38 24.65
CA GLU A 7 15.71 21.14 25.16
C GLU A 7 14.45 20.71 24.40
N GLN A 8 13.30 20.81 25.06
CA GLN A 8 12.04 20.43 24.47
C GLN A 8 11.59 21.50 23.46
N ILE A 9 11.49 21.11 22.19
CA ILE A 9 11.02 21.98 21.10
C ILE A 9 9.62 21.57 20.66
N THR A 10 8.78 22.53 20.28
CA THR A 10 7.48 22.22 19.66
C THR A 10 7.62 22.02 18.15
N LEU A 11 6.68 21.29 17.55
CA LEU A 11 6.70 21.05 16.11
C LEU A 11 6.46 22.35 15.30
N GLU A 12 5.75 23.32 15.86
CA GLU A 12 5.54 24.65 15.28
C GLU A 12 6.84 25.45 15.22
N GLN A 13 7.57 25.53 16.35
CA GLN A 13 8.89 26.17 16.39
C GLN A 13 9.88 25.53 15.41
N LEU A 14 9.83 24.21 15.30
CA LEU A 14 10.67 23.48 14.36
C LEU A 14 10.28 23.76 12.91
N LYS A 15 8.98 23.82 12.59
CA LYS A 15 8.46 24.18 11.27
C LYS A 15 8.98 25.55 10.84
N ASP A 16 8.89 26.56 11.70
CA ASP A 16 9.29 27.92 11.35
C ASP A 16 10.80 28.00 11.05
N ARG A 17 11.62 27.32 11.86
CA ARG A 17 13.08 27.23 11.63
C ARG A 17 13.42 26.50 10.32
N ILE A 18 12.70 25.41 10.00
CA ILE A 18 12.90 24.69 8.74
C ILE A 18 12.46 25.56 7.55
N ALA A 19 11.35 26.29 7.67
CA ALA A 19 10.87 27.19 6.62
C ALA A 19 11.88 28.30 6.32
N GLN A 20 12.53 28.85 7.36
CA GLN A 20 13.58 29.86 7.21
C GLN A 20 14.83 29.30 6.50
N GLN A 21 15.26 28.09 6.85
CA GLN A 21 16.47 27.49 6.30
C GLN A 21 16.27 26.85 4.91
N PHE A 22 15.05 26.42 4.60
CA PHE A 22 14.69 25.72 3.38
C PHE A 22 13.46 26.37 2.72
N PRO A 23 13.60 27.60 2.17
CA PRO A 23 12.48 28.38 1.64
C PRO A 23 11.79 27.70 0.44
N ASP A 24 12.52 26.88 -0.31
CA ASP A 24 12.00 26.16 -1.47
C ASP A 24 11.16 24.93 -1.10
N CYS A 25 11.06 24.58 0.19
CA CYS A 25 10.33 23.42 0.65
C CYS A 25 8.90 23.80 1.03
N GLN A 26 7.93 22.95 0.65
CA GLN A 26 6.56 23.06 1.15
C GLN A 26 6.44 22.29 2.47
N LEU A 27 6.02 22.99 3.53
CA LEU A 27 5.83 22.39 4.85
C LEU A 27 4.35 22.20 5.15
N SER A 28 3.95 20.99 5.54
CA SER A 28 2.57 20.69 5.92
C SER A 28 2.49 19.73 7.09
N PHE A 29 1.56 19.97 8.02
CA PHE A 29 1.28 19.01 9.09
C PHE A 29 0.41 17.89 8.56
N ARG A 30 0.77 16.63 8.83
CA ARG A 30 -0.14 15.48 8.63
C ARG A 30 -0.94 15.19 9.88
N THR A 31 -0.32 15.34 11.04
CA THR A 31 -0.95 15.17 12.36
C THR A 31 -0.32 16.15 13.35
N LYS A 32 -0.84 16.21 14.58
CA LYS A 32 -0.32 17.09 15.64
C LYS A 32 1.17 16.91 15.93
N ASN A 33 1.72 15.72 15.67
CA ASN A 33 3.11 15.38 15.96
C ASN A 33 3.93 15.07 14.70
N LEU A 34 3.38 15.25 13.49
CA LEU A 34 4.04 14.87 12.24
C LEU A 34 3.97 16.00 11.21
N LEU A 35 5.15 16.47 10.81
CA LEU A 35 5.38 17.49 9.79
C LEU A 35 5.99 16.83 8.54
N ILE A 36 5.51 17.22 7.37
CA ILE A 36 6.08 16.87 6.06
C ILE A 36 6.85 18.07 5.56
N VAL A 37 8.11 17.82 5.17
CA VAL A 37 8.96 18.79 4.48
C VAL A 37 9.14 18.28 3.05
N LYS A 38 8.39 18.85 2.12
CA LYS A 38 8.33 18.41 0.72
C LYS A 38 9.22 19.30 -0.14
N LYS A 39 10.19 18.71 -0.85
CA LYS A 39 11.03 19.42 -1.83
C LYS A 39 10.51 19.24 -3.26
N SER A 40 9.89 18.10 -3.58
CA SER A 40 9.36 17.83 -4.92
C SER A 40 8.11 16.94 -4.89
N LYS A 41 7.63 16.51 -6.07
CA LYS A 41 6.51 15.56 -6.17
C LYS A 41 6.88 14.15 -5.69
N THR A 42 8.16 13.82 -5.59
CA THR A 42 8.67 12.49 -5.23
C THR A 42 9.56 12.48 -4.00
N ALA A 43 10.06 13.64 -3.56
CA ALA A 43 10.98 13.76 -2.43
C ALA A 43 10.35 14.57 -1.28
N ALA A 44 10.24 13.93 -0.11
CA ALA A 44 9.88 14.57 1.15
C ALA A 44 10.56 13.90 2.34
N ALA A 45 10.69 14.66 3.43
CA ALA A 45 11.05 14.16 4.74
C ALA A 45 9.84 14.22 5.68
N MET A 46 9.66 13.18 6.48
CA MET A 46 8.74 13.14 7.61
C MET A 46 9.49 13.48 8.89
N VAL A 47 9.07 14.55 9.55
CA VAL A 47 9.64 15.01 10.82
C VAL A 47 8.60 14.78 11.91
N MET A 48 8.97 14.00 12.91
CA MET A 48 8.13 13.69 14.07
C MET A 48 8.82 14.17 15.35
N VAL A 49 8.12 14.99 16.13
CA VAL A 49 8.63 15.51 17.42
C VAL A 49 8.03 14.68 18.56
N GLY A 50 8.90 14.22 19.45
CA GLY A 50 8.55 13.61 20.74
C GLY A 50 9.21 14.36 21.89
N LYS A 51 8.92 13.95 23.14
CA LYS A 51 9.28 14.70 24.36
C LYS A 51 10.76 15.13 24.47
N GLN A 52 11.71 14.30 24.02
CA GLN A 52 13.17 14.59 24.08
C GLN A 52 13.89 14.14 22.80
N LYS A 53 13.14 13.91 21.71
CA LYS A 53 13.71 13.41 20.47
C LYS A 53 12.92 13.88 19.26
N VAL A 54 13.63 14.08 18.16
CA VAL A 54 13.04 14.26 16.83
C VAL A 54 13.42 13.06 15.98
N THR A 55 12.48 12.58 15.20
CA THR A 55 12.72 11.54 14.20
C THR A 55 12.48 12.15 12.82
N VAL A 56 13.47 12.05 11.94
CA VAL A 56 13.41 12.50 10.55
C VAL A 56 13.57 11.29 9.67
N ASN A 57 12.54 10.93 8.92
CA ASN A 57 12.56 9.79 8.01
C ASN A 57 12.31 10.25 6.58
N GLU A 58 12.72 9.43 5.61
CA GLU A 58 12.23 9.50 4.25
C GLU A 58 10.71 9.32 4.27
N GLY A 59 10.01 10.04 3.39
CA GLY A 59 8.56 9.95 3.36
C GLY A 59 7.96 10.32 2.03
N PHE A 60 6.74 9.83 1.84
CA PHE A 60 5.95 10.21 0.69
C PHE A 60 5.51 11.67 0.80
N PRO A 61 5.62 12.46 -0.29
CA PRO A 61 5.13 13.84 -0.33
C PRO A 61 3.62 13.97 -0.07
N SER A 62 2.83 12.93 -0.36
CA SER A 62 1.38 12.91 -0.19
C SER A 62 0.88 11.57 0.34
N VAL A 63 -0.31 11.54 0.96
CA VAL A 63 -0.96 10.28 1.39
C VAL A 63 -1.34 9.47 0.16
N GLY A 64 -1.87 10.13 -0.88
CA GLY A 64 -2.25 9.47 -2.13
C GLY A 64 -1.09 8.74 -2.79
N GLY A 65 0.11 9.35 -2.86
CA GLY A 65 1.29 8.69 -3.42
C GLY A 65 1.72 7.46 -2.62
N GLN A 66 1.62 7.53 -1.29
CA GLN A 66 1.88 6.38 -0.42
C GLN A 66 0.87 5.24 -0.66
N LEU A 67 -0.42 5.57 -0.78
CA LEU A 67 -1.47 4.58 -1.02
C LEU A 67 -1.31 3.91 -2.38
N VAL A 68 -0.99 4.67 -3.43
CA VAL A 68 -0.72 4.11 -4.77
C VAL A 68 0.45 3.15 -4.72
N PHE A 69 1.55 3.52 -4.05
CA PHE A 69 2.70 2.63 -3.90
C PHE A 69 2.35 1.32 -3.18
N VAL A 70 1.61 1.39 -2.08
CA VAL A 70 1.15 0.20 -1.35
C VAL A 70 0.21 -0.64 -2.21
N ALA A 71 -0.71 -0.02 -2.94
CA ALA A 71 -1.59 -0.71 -3.87
C ALA A 71 -0.80 -1.44 -4.97
N CYS A 72 0.24 -0.82 -5.53
CA CYS A 72 1.13 -1.47 -6.50
C CYS A 72 1.83 -2.71 -5.90
N ILE A 73 2.34 -2.63 -4.67
CA ILE A 73 2.95 -3.78 -3.99
C ILE A 73 1.93 -4.92 -3.83
N LEU A 74 0.73 -4.62 -3.35
CA LEU A 74 -0.31 -5.62 -3.13
C LEU A 74 -0.76 -6.26 -4.45
N LEU A 75 -0.99 -5.44 -5.47
CA LEU A 75 -1.39 -5.92 -6.79
C LEU A 75 -0.30 -6.79 -7.39
N LEU A 76 0.97 -6.36 -7.38
CA LEU A 76 2.07 -7.17 -7.92
C LEU A 76 2.26 -8.47 -7.12
N GLY A 77 2.11 -8.40 -5.80
CA GLY A 77 2.20 -9.57 -4.92
C GLY A 77 1.09 -10.60 -5.14
N ILE A 78 -0.11 -10.19 -5.55
CA ILE A 78 -1.25 -11.09 -5.83
C ILE A 78 -1.29 -11.51 -7.30
N LEU A 79 -0.92 -10.61 -8.21
CA LEU A 79 -1.02 -10.82 -9.65
C LEU A 79 -0.11 -11.96 -10.11
N ILE A 80 1.12 -12.05 -9.59
CA ILE A 80 2.05 -13.13 -9.94
C ILE A 80 1.49 -14.51 -9.53
N PRO A 81 1.08 -14.74 -8.26
CA PRO A 81 0.41 -15.98 -7.86
C PRO A 81 -0.84 -16.31 -8.69
N MET A 82 -1.67 -15.32 -9.01
CA MET A 82 -2.83 -15.53 -9.88
C MET A 82 -2.43 -16.03 -11.26
N ILE A 83 -1.43 -15.40 -11.89
CA ILE A 83 -0.94 -15.82 -13.20
C ILE A 83 -0.43 -17.27 -13.13
N VAL A 84 0.32 -17.62 -12.08
CA VAL A 84 0.80 -18.99 -11.86
C VAL A 84 -0.38 -19.97 -11.70
N TYR A 85 -1.39 -19.63 -10.89
CA TYR A 85 -2.58 -20.45 -10.72
C TYR A 85 -3.31 -20.70 -12.05
N PHE A 86 -3.60 -19.63 -12.80
CA PHE A 86 -4.34 -19.74 -14.07
C PHE A 86 -3.56 -20.44 -15.17
N SER A 87 -2.23 -20.31 -15.20
CA SER A 87 -1.39 -20.93 -16.22
C SER A 87 -1.04 -22.39 -15.91
N ALA A 88 -0.61 -22.69 -14.68
CA ALA A 88 -0.07 -24.00 -14.34
C ALA A 88 -1.13 -24.97 -13.77
N PHE A 89 -2.09 -24.46 -12.98
CA PHE A 89 -2.99 -25.32 -12.20
C PHE A 89 -4.41 -25.38 -12.78
N PHE A 90 -4.95 -24.24 -13.19
CA PHE A 90 -6.33 -24.13 -13.64
C PHE A 90 -6.69 -25.04 -14.83
N PRO A 91 -5.84 -25.24 -15.87
CA PRO A 91 -6.20 -26.08 -17.01
C PRO A 91 -6.42 -27.55 -16.62
N ALA A 92 -5.51 -28.13 -15.83
CA ALA A 92 -5.61 -29.52 -15.37
C ALA A 92 -6.78 -29.72 -14.41
N GLN A 93 -6.98 -28.77 -13.48
CA GLN A 93 -8.14 -28.78 -12.58
C GLN A 93 -9.46 -28.70 -13.35
N LYS A 94 -9.53 -27.84 -14.37
CA LYS A 94 -10.70 -27.68 -15.23
C LYS A 94 -11.03 -28.99 -15.96
N LYS A 95 -10.00 -29.69 -16.46
CA LYS A 95 -10.15 -30.97 -17.15
C LYS A 95 -10.72 -32.04 -16.22
N ILE A 96 -10.07 -32.31 -15.08
CA ILE A 96 -10.55 -33.32 -14.11
C ILE A 96 -11.96 -32.99 -13.63
N ARG A 97 -12.25 -31.72 -13.31
CA ARG A 97 -13.59 -31.32 -12.89
C ARG A 97 -14.65 -31.65 -13.94
N ASN A 98 -14.36 -31.41 -15.22
CA ASN A 98 -15.29 -31.71 -16.30
C ASN A 98 -15.48 -33.23 -16.47
N GLU A 99 -14.40 -34.02 -16.44
CA GLU A 99 -14.47 -35.49 -16.50
C GLU A 99 -15.34 -36.07 -15.37
N VAL A 100 -15.15 -35.58 -14.14
CA VAL A 100 -15.97 -35.98 -12.99
C VAL A 100 -17.43 -35.53 -13.18
N ALA A 101 -17.66 -34.30 -13.65
CA ALA A 101 -19.00 -33.79 -13.88
C ALA A 101 -19.76 -34.58 -14.96
N ASP A 102 -19.07 -34.99 -16.02
CA ASP A 102 -19.66 -35.77 -17.11
C ASP A 102 -19.99 -37.19 -16.63
N PHE A 103 -19.11 -37.83 -15.86
CA PHE A 103 -19.40 -39.11 -15.19
C PHE A 103 -20.65 -39.02 -14.31
N VAL A 104 -20.73 -38.00 -13.44
CA VAL A 104 -21.88 -37.83 -12.54
C VAL A 104 -23.18 -37.60 -13.33
N LYS A 105 -23.14 -36.83 -14.42
CA LYS A 105 -24.31 -36.63 -15.28
C LYS A 105 -24.73 -37.93 -15.98
N GLN A 106 -23.79 -38.76 -16.39
CA GLN A 106 -24.11 -40.03 -17.03
C GLN A 106 -24.77 -41.01 -16.05
N GLU A 107 -24.24 -41.13 -14.83
CA GLU A 107 -24.70 -42.09 -13.84
C GLU A 107 -25.98 -41.64 -13.10
N TYR A 108 -26.11 -40.33 -12.85
CA TYR A 108 -27.16 -39.78 -11.97
C TYR A 108 -27.97 -38.64 -12.60
N GLY A 109 -27.66 -38.26 -13.84
CA GLY A 109 -28.42 -37.23 -14.54
C GLY A 109 -29.78 -37.76 -14.96
N GLN A 110 -30.86 -37.19 -14.42
CA GLN A 110 -32.20 -37.47 -14.93
C GLN A 110 -32.34 -36.88 -16.34
N ALA A 111 -32.82 -37.68 -17.29
CA ALA A 111 -33.34 -37.13 -18.54
C ALA A 111 -34.50 -36.22 -18.18
N SER A 112 -34.33 -34.91 -18.34
CA SER A 112 -35.43 -33.97 -18.23
C SER A 112 -36.43 -34.30 -19.35
N THR A 113 -37.41 -35.15 -19.04
CA THR A 113 -38.65 -35.25 -19.81
C THR A 113 -39.29 -33.87 -19.72
N GLY A 114 -39.06 -33.05 -20.74
CA GLY A 114 -39.92 -31.93 -21.04
C GLY A 114 -41.29 -32.50 -21.36
N SER A 115 -42.18 -32.52 -20.38
CA SER A 115 -43.61 -32.72 -20.60
C SER A 115 -44.15 -31.40 -21.16
N ALA A 116 -44.45 -31.43 -22.46
CA ALA A 116 -45.30 -30.47 -23.15
C ALA A 116 -46.73 -30.49 -22.61
#